data_AF-A0A452UT63-F1
#
_entry.id   AF-A0A452UT63-F1
#
_cell.length_a   1.000
_cell.length_b   1.000
_cell.length_c   1.000
_cell.angle_alpha   90.00
_cell.angle_beta   90.00
_cell.angle_gamma   90.00
#
_symmetry.space_group_name_H-M   'P 1'
#
loop_
_entity.id
_entity.type
_entity.pdbx_description
1 polymer ?
#
loop_
_entity_poly.entity_id
_entity_poly.type
_entity_poly.pdbx_seq_one_letter_code
_entity_poly.pdbx_strand_id
1 'polypeptide(L)'
;MNKRLASFLKDAWAKELVLVPSFTIGGLTIILSTLSPFIKYATMINQATPYNYPLPSPPHQDDGNILLLLLPLLPLLLLSPSLYLK
;
A
#
# COMPACT_ATOMS: atom_id res chain seq x y z
N MET A 1 1.38 17.71 32.64
CA MET A 1 0.05 17.60 32.01
C MET A 1 -0.78 18.82 32.38
N ASN A 2 -1.26 19.60 31.39
CA ASN A 2 -2.02 20.82 31.66
C ASN A 2 -3.42 20.48 32.18
N LYS A 3 -3.70 20.81 33.45
CA LYS A 3 -4.97 20.47 34.14
C LYS A 3 -6.21 20.96 33.39
N ARG A 4 -6.13 22.11 32.71
CA ARG A 4 -7.22 22.70 31.92
C ARG A 4 -7.58 21.89 30.67
N LEU A 5 -6.58 21.34 29.98
CA LEU A 5 -6.82 20.52 28.78
C LEU A 5 -7.47 19.20 29.16
N ALA A 6 -7.01 18.58 30.25
CA ALA A 6 -7.56 17.33 30.76
C ALA A 6 -9.02 17.47 31.24
N SER A 7 -9.38 18.59 31.89
CA SER A 7 -10.78 18.84 32.28
C SER A 7 -11.69 19.08 31.09
N PHE A 8 -11.22 19.85 30.08
CA PHE A 8 -11.98 20.07 28.84
C PHE A 8 -12.22 18.76 28.08
N LEU A 9 -11.20 17.92 27.92
CA LEU A 9 -11.33 16.66 27.21
C LEU A 9 -12.30 15.70 27.91
N LYS A 10 -12.32 15.67 29.24
CA LYS A 10 -13.28 14.89 30.03
C LYS A 10 -14.72 15.38 29.84
N ASP A 11 -14.94 16.69 29.86
CA ASP A 11 -16.27 17.28 29.66
C ASP A 11 -16.75 17.07 28.21
N ALA A 12 -15.87 17.25 27.23
CA ALA A 12 -16.16 16.96 25.82
C ALA A 12 -16.47 15.48 25.58
N TRP A 13 -15.76 14.57 26.24
CA TRP A 13 -16.05 13.13 26.17
C TRP A 13 -17.44 12.79 26.73
N ALA A 14 -17.88 13.46 27.80
CA ALA A 14 -19.18 13.20 28.40
C ALA A 14 -20.34 13.76 27.57
N LYS A 15 -20.12 14.88 26.87
CA LYS A 15 -21.16 15.57 26.09
C LYS A 15 -21.22 15.12 24.63
N GLU A 16 -20.06 14.87 24.03
CA GLU A 16 -19.91 14.67 22.59
C GLU A 16 -19.21 13.34 22.31
N LEU A 17 -19.86 12.24 22.71
CA LEU A 17 -19.36 10.87 22.53
C LEU A 17 -19.17 10.46 21.07
N VAL A 18 -19.71 11.22 20.10
CA VAL A 18 -19.53 10.94 18.67
C VAL A 18 -18.35 11.74 18.10
N LEU A 19 -18.24 13.03 18.46
CA LEU A 19 -17.23 13.92 17.88
C LEU A 19 -15.83 13.67 18.43
N VAL A 20 -15.70 13.39 19.73
CA VAL A 20 -14.37 13.19 20.33
C VAL A 20 -13.70 11.93 19.80
N PRO A 21 -14.38 10.76 19.72
CA PRO A 21 -13.79 9.58 19.11
C PRO A 21 -13.56 9.73 17.61
N SER A 22 -14.44 10.39 16.86
CA SER A 22 -14.25 10.57 15.41
C SER A 22 -12.99 11.38 15.11
N PHE A 23 -12.78 12.50 15.81
CA PHE A 23 -11.57 13.30 15.67
C PHE A 23 -10.32 12.54 16.12
N THR A 24 -10.43 11.75 17.20
CA THR A 24 -9.31 10.93 17.69
C THR A 24 -8.91 9.86 16.67
N ILE A 25 -9.87 9.13 16.12
CA ILE A 25 -9.63 8.07 15.13
C ILE A 25 -9.10 8.68 13.84
N GLY A 26 -9.75 9.72 13.31
CA GLY A 26 -9.31 10.39 12.08
C GLY A 26 -7.90 10.99 12.21
N GLY A 27 -7.62 11.67 13.32
CA GLY A 27 -6.29 12.18 13.62
C GLY A 27 -5.25 11.07 13.73
N LEU A 28 -5.59 9.97 14.42
CA LEU A 28 -4.70 8.83 14.57
C LEU A 28 -4.41 8.17 13.21
N THR A 29 -5.40 8.02 12.33
CA THR A 29 -5.21 7.46 10.99
C THR A 29 -4.19 8.26 10.19
N ILE A 30 -4.25 9.60 10.21
CA ILE A 30 -3.32 10.47 9.48
C ILE A 30 -1.89 10.35 10.05
N ILE A 31 -1.76 10.42 11.38
CA ILE A 31 -0.47 10.34 12.06
C ILE A 31 0.15 8.96 11.84
N LEU A 32 -0.63 7.90 12.02
CA LEU A 32 -0.18 6.52 11.90
C LEU A 32 0.21 6.20 10.44
N SER A 33 -0.55 6.68 9.46
CA SER A 33 -0.19 6.52 8.05
C SER A 33 1.14 7.19 7.70
N THR A 34 1.46 8.33 8.33
CA THR A 34 2.70 9.06 8.05
C THR A 34 3.91 8.47 8.76
N LEU A 35 3.73 7.98 9.98
CA LEU A 35 4.81 7.41 10.79
C LEU A 35 5.05 5.91 10.54
N SER A 36 4.08 5.20 9.96
CA SER A 36 4.18 3.76 9.80
C SER A 36 5.18 3.39 8.71
N PRO A 37 6.25 2.61 9.03
CA PRO A 37 7.18 2.10 8.03
C PRO A 37 6.52 1.06 7.10
N PHE A 38 5.33 0.56 7.45
CA PHE A 38 4.65 -0.50 6.72
C PHE A 38 3.83 -0.01 5.52
N ILE A 39 3.51 1.28 5.46
CA ILE A 39 2.76 1.84 4.32
C ILE A 39 3.52 1.66 2.99
N LYS A 40 4.86 1.61 3.03
CA LYS A 40 5.71 1.27 1.86
C LYS A 40 5.30 -0.06 1.22
N TYR A 41 4.98 -1.08 2.02
CA TYR A 41 4.63 -2.40 1.50
C TYR A 41 3.27 -2.42 0.81
N ALA A 42 2.31 -1.60 1.25
CA ALA A 42 1.02 -1.47 0.58
C ALA A 42 1.20 -1.01 -0.88
N THR A 43 2.06 -0.02 -1.12
CA THR A 43 2.40 0.44 -2.47
C THR A 43 3.12 -0.65 -3.27
N MET A 44 4.10 -1.34 -2.66
CA MET A 44 4.83 -2.41 -3.33
C MET A 44 3.90 -3.56 -3.76
N ILE A 45 2.93 -3.94 -2.92
CA ILE A 45 1.95 -4.99 -3.23
C ILE A 45 1.04 -4.55 -4.39
N ASN A 46 0.57 -3.30 -4.38
CA ASN A 46 -0.26 -2.78 -5.46
C ASN A 46 0.47 -2.71 -6.80
N GLN A 47 1.80 -2.53 -6.78
CA GLN A 47 2.63 -2.56 -8.00
C GLN A 47 2.99 -3.97 -8.46
N ALA A 48 3.18 -4.90 -7.51
CA ALA A 48 3.52 -6.28 -7.82
C ALA A 48 2.32 -7.10 -8.30
N THR A 49 1.10 -6.58 -8.21
CA THR A 49 -0.12 -7.27 -8.65
C THR A 49 -0.44 -6.90 -10.11
N PRO A 50 -0.26 -7.82 -11.07
CA PRO A 50 -0.53 -7.55 -12.48
C PRO A 50 -2.04 -7.56 -12.74
N TYR A 51 -2.67 -6.39 -12.80
CA TYR A 51 -4.08 -6.26 -13.18
C TYR A 51 -4.31 -6.35 -14.69
N ASN A 52 -3.28 -6.04 -15.48
CA ASN A 52 -3.30 -6.15 -16.93
C ASN A 52 -2.48 -7.37 -17.35
N TYR A 53 -3.00 -8.15 -18.30
CA TYR A 53 -2.20 -9.18 -18.93
C TYR A 53 -1.05 -8.49 -19.67
N PRO A 54 0.21 -8.90 -19.43
CA PRO A 54 1.34 -8.38 -20.19
C PRO A 54 1.17 -8.86 -21.63
N LEU A 55 0.65 -7.98 -22.49
CA LEU A 55 0.63 -8.20 -23.93
C LEU A 55 2.09 -8.27 -24.39
N PRO A 56 2.51 -9.33 -25.09
CA PRO A 56 3.81 -9.36 -25.72
C PRO A 56 3.91 -8.15 -26.64
N SER A 57 4.87 -7.26 -26.40
CA SER A 57 5.18 -6.20 -27.37
C SER A 57 5.51 -6.86 -28.71
N PRO A 58 5.02 -6.32 -29.85
CA PRO A 58 5.33 -6.88 -31.16
C PRO A 58 6.86 -7.03 -31.27
N PRO A 59 7.36 -8.23 -31.64
CA PRO A 59 8.78 -8.50 -31.60
C PRO A 59 9.53 -7.51 -32.51
N HIS A 60 10.67 -6.99 -32.03
CA HIS A 60 11.69 -6.50 -32.95
C HIS A 60 12.05 -7.70 -33.84
N GLN A 61 12.18 -7.47 -35.14
CA GLN A 61 12.19 -8.53 -36.16
C GLN A 61 13.35 -9.54 -36.01
N ASP A 62 14.27 -9.28 -35.08
CA ASP A 62 15.47 -10.06 -34.79
C ASP A 62 15.26 -11.12 -33.66
N ASP A 63 14.17 -11.02 -32.89
CA ASP A 63 13.96 -11.78 -31.64
C ASP A 63 12.92 -12.93 -31.76
N GLY A 64 12.37 -13.13 -32.96
CA GLY A 64 11.16 -13.94 -33.20
C GLY A 64 11.21 -15.41 -32.73
N ASN A 65 12.40 -15.97 -32.53
CA ASN A 65 12.58 -17.34 -32.06
C ASN A 65 12.73 -17.45 -30.54
N ILE A 66 13.16 -16.38 -29.85
CA ILE A 66 13.44 -16.40 -28.40
C ILE A 66 12.12 -16.30 -27.61
N LEU A 67 11.14 -15.57 -28.14
CA LEU A 67 9.85 -15.35 -27.47
C LEU A 67 8.99 -16.63 -27.37
N LEU A 68 9.00 -17.49 -28.41
CA LEU A 68 8.25 -18.75 -28.41
C LEU A 68 8.83 -19.80 -27.45
N LEU A 69 10.14 -19.74 -27.18
CA LEU A 69 10.81 -20.62 -26.21
C LEU A 69 10.60 -20.18 -24.75
N LEU A 70 10.28 -18.90 -24.51
CA LEU A 70 10.10 -18.34 -23.17
C LEU A 70 8.64 -18.27 -22.70
N LEU A 71 7.67 -18.50 -23.58
CA LEU A 71 6.24 -18.59 -23.24
C LEU A 71 5.93 -19.54 -22.05
N PRO A 72 6.52 -20.75 -21.94
CA PRO A 72 6.30 -21.62 -20.78
C PRO A 72 7.01 -21.15 -19.49
N LEU A 73 7.97 -20.22 -19.59
CA LEU A 73 8.72 -19.63 -18.47
C LEU A 73 8.15 -18.27 -18.03
N LEU A 74 7.11 -17.76 -18.71
CA LEU A 74 6.46 -16.49 -18.39
C LEU A 74 6.02 -16.37 -16.92
N PRO A 75 5.46 -17.42 -16.26
CA PRO A 75 5.13 -17.34 -14.83
C PRO A 75 6.36 -17.14 -13.94
N LEU A 76 7.52 -17.69 -14.31
CA LEU A 76 8.78 -17.59 -13.56
C LEU A 76 9.45 -16.22 -13.74
N LEU A 77 9.35 -15.64 -14.95
CA LEU A 77 9.87 -14.30 -15.25
C LEU A 77 9.01 -13.19 -14.61
N LEU A 78 7.68 -13.37 -14.54
CA LEU A 78 6.81 -12.41 -13.84
C LEU A 78 7.00 -12.43 -12.32
N LEU A 79 7.45 -13.56 -11.77
CA LEU A 79 7.76 -13.73 -10.35
C LEU A 79 9.15 -13.15 -9.97
N SER A 80 9.95 -12.76 -10.97
CA SER A 80 11.34 -12.34 -10.77
C SER A 80 11.59 -10.92 -10.22
N PRO A 81 10.66 -9.94 -10.16
CA PRO A 81 10.79 -8.84 -9.21
C PRO A 81 10.42 -9.40 -7.84
N SER A 82 11.34 -10.17 -7.29
CA SER A 82 11.23 -10.98 -6.09
C SER A 82 10.47 -10.25 -4.98
N LEU A 83 9.48 -10.95 -4.41
CA LEU A 83 8.72 -10.61 -3.19
C LEU A 83 9.61 -10.35 -1.94
N TYR A 84 10.94 -10.38 -2.10
CA TYR A 84 11.93 -10.01 -1.11
C TYR A 84 12.08 -8.49 -1.03
N LEU A 85 11.24 -7.89 -0.19
CA LEU A 85 11.55 -6.80 0.72
C LEU A 85 13.04 -6.34 0.71
N LYS A 86 13.34 -5.21 0.04
CA LYS A 86 14.63 -4.50 0.10
C LYS A 86 14.49 -3.17 0.84
#